data_AF-A0A3D1GFA6-F1
#
_entry.id   AF-A0A3D1GFA6-F1
#
_cell.length_a   1.000
_cell.length_b   1.000
_cell.length_c   1.000
_cell.angle_alpha   90.00
_cell.angle_beta   90.00
_cell.angle_gamma   90.00
#
_symmetry.space_group_name_H-M   'P 1'
#
loop_
_entity.id
_entity.type
_entity.pdbx_description
1 polymer ?
#
loop_
_entity_poly.entity_id
_entity_poly.type
_entity_poly.pdbx_seq_one_letter_code
_entity_poly.pdbx_strand_id
1 'polypeptide(L)'
;MRSVITTLLVLFLFNTVPLKAGDCELPKRIKLEAKEDYAPYHTLIVDCVDWLESTPFTTEKKKRRDVQAFVIKWMMGTPTLSVKINSYHLDLWSRDSDKLMPVFLGGWARAIIQADFEIDEYEGMAGGIRTLIKVHELDGAPKKSREIKRLIKADKKGELVDYLKKKAS
;
A
#
# COMPACT_ATOMS: atom_id res chain seq x y z
N MET A 1 30.42 -25.99 -51.85
CA MET A 1 29.66 -27.05 -51.15
C MET A 1 30.00 -26.98 -49.66
N ARG A 2 28.98 -26.69 -48.82
CA ARG A 2 28.81 -27.06 -47.39
C ARG A 2 29.96 -26.66 -46.43
N SER A 3 29.79 -25.79 -45.43
CA SER A 3 28.72 -25.70 -44.42
C SER A 3 28.77 -24.30 -43.80
N VAL A 4 27.74 -23.45 -43.86
CA VAL A 4 26.63 -23.35 -42.90
C VAL A 4 27.07 -23.61 -41.45
N ILE A 5 27.77 -22.66 -40.85
CA ILE A 5 27.90 -22.54 -39.39
C ILE A 5 26.86 -21.51 -38.96
N THR A 6 25.61 -21.98 -38.87
CA THR A 6 24.48 -21.24 -38.30
C THR A 6 24.53 -21.42 -36.79
N THR A 7 25.39 -20.68 -36.10
CA THR A 7 25.34 -20.62 -34.64
C THR A 7 24.31 -19.56 -34.25
N LEU A 8 23.10 -20.05 -33.98
CA LEU A 8 21.96 -19.36 -33.36
C LEU A 8 22.42 -18.59 -32.11
N LEU A 9 22.69 -17.29 -32.23
CA LEU A 9 22.77 -16.40 -31.09
C LEU A 9 21.35 -15.87 -30.83
N VAL A 10 20.55 -16.70 -30.15
CA VAL A 10 19.23 -16.33 -29.63
C VAL A 10 19.46 -15.27 -28.55
N LEU A 11 19.38 -14.00 -28.95
CA LEU A 11 19.31 -12.86 -28.04
C LEU A 11 18.04 -13.02 -27.21
N PHE A 12 18.23 -13.50 -25.98
CA PHE A 12 17.24 -13.57 -24.91
C PHE A 12 16.77 -12.14 -24.62
N LEU A 13 15.73 -11.70 -25.33
CA LEU A 13 14.93 -10.55 -24.91
C LEU A 13 14.33 -10.92 -23.55
N PHE A 14 14.98 -10.49 -22.48
CA PHE A 14 14.37 -10.35 -21.17
C PHE A 14 13.19 -9.38 -21.33
N ASN A 15 12.06 -9.90 -21.79
CA ASN A 15 10.77 -9.27 -21.58
C ASN A 15 10.56 -9.32 -20.08
N THR A 16 10.99 -8.26 -19.38
CA THR A 16 10.45 -7.94 -18.06
C THR A 16 8.97 -7.65 -18.29
N VAL A 17 8.14 -8.68 -18.32
CA VAL A 17 6.70 -8.51 -18.20
C VAL A 17 6.53 -7.76 -16.88
N PRO A 18 5.98 -6.54 -16.88
CA PRO A 18 5.68 -5.88 -15.62
C PRO A 18 4.75 -6.83 -14.88
N LEU A 19 5.23 -7.35 -13.75
CA LEU A 19 4.42 -8.17 -12.86
C LEU A 19 3.19 -7.32 -12.56
N LYS A 20 2.04 -7.67 -13.15
CA LYS A 20 0.79 -7.05 -12.76
C LYS A 20 0.68 -7.30 -11.27
N ALA A 21 0.63 -6.23 -10.48
CA ALA A 21 0.28 -6.35 -9.07
C ALA A 21 -0.96 -7.22 -8.95
N GLY A 22 -0.98 -8.09 -7.94
CA GLY A 22 -2.07 -9.04 -7.72
C GLY A 22 -3.42 -8.36 -7.87
N ASP A 23 -4.32 -8.98 -8.62
CA ASP A 23 -5.64 -8.41 -8.83
C ASP A 23 -6.41 -8.48 -7.50
N CYS A 24 -6.78 -7.34 -6.93
CA CYS A 24 -7.64 -7.31 -5.74
C CYS A 24 -9.08 -7.62 -6.15
N GLU A 25 -9.49 -8.86 -5.95
CA GLU A 25 -10.84 -9.35 -6.22
C GLU A 25 -11.65 -9.43 -4.93
N LEU A 26 -12.57 -8.49 -4.76
CA LEU A 26 -13.47 -8.50 -3.60
C LEU A 26 -14.50 -9.63 -3.73
N PRO A 27 -14.67 -10.49 -2.71
CA PRO A 27 -15.72 -11.48 -2.68
C PRO A 27 -17.10 -10.84 -2.79
N LYS A 28 -18.03 -11.52 -3.48
CA LYS A 28 -19.43 -11.05 -3.59
C LYS A 28 -20.11 -10.88 -2.23
N ARG A 29 -19.66 -11.62 -1.21
CA ARG A 29 -20.17 -11.56 0.16
C ARG A 29 -18.99 -11.43 1.11
N ILE A 30 -18.87 -10.25 1.71
CA ILE A 30 -17.89 -9.95 2.74
C ILE A 30 -18.60 -10.02 4.09
N LYS A 31 -18.12 -10.87 4.99
CA LYS A 31 -18.66 -11.02 6.35
C LYS A 31 -17.65 -10.42 7.32
N LEU A 32 -18.05 -9.44 8.12
CA LEU A 32 -17.18 -8.71 9.06
C LEU A 32 -18.02 -8.33 10.27
N GLU A 33 -18.52 -9.32 11.00
CA GLU A 33 -19.47 -9.14 12.10
C GLU A 33 -18.90 -9.68 13.41
N ALA A 34 -18.38 -10.92 13.38
CA ALA A 34 -17.73 -11.56 14.51
C ALA A 34 -16.21 -11.43 14.43
N LYS A 35 -15.53 -11.62 15.57
CA LYS A 35 -14.07 -11.55 15.71
C LYS A 35 -13.36 -12.47 14.71
N GLU A 36 -13.90 -13.66 14.51
CA GLU A 36 -13.36 -14.72 13.67
C GLU A 36 -13.48 -14.42 12.17
N ASP A 37 -14.37 -13.49 11.79
CA ASP A 37 -14.60 -13.15 10.39
C ASP A 37 -13.45 -12.33 9.78
N TYR A 38 -12.58 -11.70 10.58
CA TYR A 38 -11.57 -10.75 10.09
C TYR A 38 -10.27 -11.40 9.62
N ALA A 39 -9.75 -12.37 10.38
CA ALA A 39 -8.45 -12.99 10.10
C ALA A 39 -8.35 -13.64 8.69
N PRO A 40 -9.41 -14.30 8.15
CA PRO A 40 -9.38 -14.86 6.80
C PRO A 40 -9.11 -13.85 5.69
N TYR A 41 -9.32 -12.55 5.93
CA TYR A 41 -9.11 -11.50 4.95
C TYR A 41 -7.71 -10.89 4.96
N HIS A 42 -6.77 -11.36 5.79
CA HIS A 42 -5.40 -10.81 5.85
C HIS A 42 -4.74 -10.74 4.48
N THR A 43 -4.72 -11.85 3.74
CA THR A 43 -4.14 -11.91 2.39
C THR A 43 -4.85 -10.94 1.44
N LEU A 44 -6.19 -10.90 1.47
CA LEU A 44 -6.96 -9.99 0.61
C LEU A 44 -6.65 -8.52 0.93
N ILE A 45 -6.44 -8.16 2.19
CA ILE A 45 -6.03 -6.80 2.57
C ILE A 45 -4.68 -6.46 1.94
N VAL A 46 -3.70 -7.37 2.00
CA VAL A 46 -2.39 -7.19 1.37
C VAL A 46 -2.57 -6.96 -0.14
N ASP A 47 -3.29 -7.85 -0.83
CA ASP A 47 -3.51 -7.77 -2.28
C ASP A 47 -4.19 -6.45 -2.69
N CYS A 48 -5.17 -6.02 -1.89
CA CYS A 48 -5.89 -4.77 -2.12
C CYS A 48 -5.03 -3.53 -1.90
N VAL A 49 -4.11 -3.54 -0.94
CA VAL A 49 -3.16 -2.44 -0.74
C VAL A 49 -2.15 -2.41 -1.88
N ASP A 50 -1.63 -3.57 -2.32
CA ASP A 50 -0.72 -3.68 -3.46
C ASP A 50 -1.38 -3.18 -4.77
N TRP A 51 -2.66 -3.51 -4.97
CA TRP A 51 -3.45 -3.01 -6.09
C TRP A 51 -3.65 -1.48 -6.01
N LEU A 52 -3.94 -0.93 -4.82
CA LEU A 52 -4.10 0.52 -4.61
C LEU A 52 -2.79 1.29 -4.88
N GLU A 53 -1.64 0.69 -4.57
CA GLU A 53 -0.29 1.25 -4.76
C GLU A 53 0.20 1.23 -6.21
N SER A 54 -0.37 0.40 -7.06
CA SER A 54 0.09 0.17 -8.44
C SER A 54 -0.89 0.65 -9.50
N THR A 55 -2.16 0.86 -9.13
CA THR A 55 -3.19 1.31 -10.06
C THR A 55 -3.33 2.83 -10.01
N PRO A 56 -3.32 3.56 -11.14
CA PRO A 56 -3.59 5.01 -11.16
C PRO A 56 -4.95 5.41 -10.59
N PHE A 57 -5.07 6.62 -10.05
CA PHE A 57 -6.35 7.12 -9.50
C PHE A 57 -7.43 7.36 -10.57
N THR A 58 -6.99 7.54 -11.81
CA THR A 58 -7.85 7.73 -12.98
C THR A 58 -8.46 6.42 -13.49
N THR A 59 -7.89 5.27 -13.10
CA THR A 59 -8.28 3.93 -13.56
C THR A 59 -9.26 3.26 -12.58
N GLU A 60 -10.24 2.52 -13.12
CA GLU A 60 -11.17 1.67 -12.36
C GLU A 60 -11.77 2.32 -11.11
N LYS A 61 -12.20 3.58 -11.23
CA LYS A 61 -12.66 4.42 -10.10
C LYS A 61 -13.73 3.76 -9.23
N LYS A 62 -14.62 2.95 -9.80
CA LYS A 62 -15.61 2.18 -9.03
C LYS A 62 -14.92 1.12 -8.17
N LYS A 63 -14.08 0.26 -8.76
CA LYS A 63 -13.32 -0.76 -8.03
C LYS A 63 -12.47 -0.12 -6.93
N ARG A 64 -11.77 0.97 -7.21
CA ARG A 64 -11.01 1.70 -6.18
C ARG A 64 -11.89 2.08 -4.98
N ARG A 65 -13.07 2.67 -5.21
CA ARG A 65 -13.99 3.03 -4.13
C ARG A 65 -14.43 1.80 -3.33
N ASP A 66 -14.77 0.71 -4.01
CA ASP A 66 -15.19 -0.54 -3.36
C ASP A 66 -14.05 -1.14 -2.51
N VAL A 67 -12.82 -1.14 -3.05
CA VAL A 67 -11.61 -1.61 -2.36
C VAL A 67 -11.28 -0.74 -1.16
N GLN A 68 -11.30 0.58 -1.30
CA GLN A 68 -11.08 1.51 -0.19
C GLN A 68 -12.13 1.33 0.91
N ALA A 69 -13.42 1.18 0.53
CA ALA A 69 -14.48 0.92 1.48
C ALA A 69 -14.27 -0.40 2.24
N PHE A 70 -13.84 -1.45 1.54
CA PHE A 70 -13.47 -2.71 2.17
C PHE A 70 -12.32 -2.55 3.17
N VAL A 71 -11.22 -1.89 2.78
CA VAL A 71 -10.07 -1.64 3.66
C VAL A 71 -10.50 -0.87 4.91
N ILE A 72 -11.27 0.22 4.76
CA ILE A 72 -11.79 0.98 5.90
C ILE A 72 -12.63 0.07 6.81
N LYS A 73 -13.60 -0.65 6.25
CA LYS A 73 -14.52 -1.50 7.02
C LYS A 73 -13.77 -2.58 7.80
N TRP A 74 -12.80 -3.22 7.16
CA TRP A 74 -11.97 -4.24 7.80
C TRP A 74 -11.12 -3.63 8.92
N MET A 75 -10.48 -2.48 8.66
CA MET A 75 -9.64 -1.78 9.63
C MET A 75 -10.40 -1.27 10.85
N MET A 76 -11.65 -0.84 10.68
CA MET A 76 -12.48 -0.35 11.78
C MET A 76 -13.01 -1.47 12.68
N GLY A 77 -13.11 -2.69 12.17
CA GLY A 77 -13.71 -3.82 12.89
C GLY A 77 -12.72 -4.88 13.36
N THR A 78 -11.49 -4.88 12.83
CA THR A 78 -10.52 -5.91 13.18
C THR A 78 -10.15 -5.86 14.67
N PRO A 79 -10.23 -6.99 15.38
CA PRO A 79 -10.00 -7.05 16.82
C PRO A 79 -8.51 -7.12 17.18
N THR A 80 -7.64 -7.38 16.20
CA THR A 80 -6.21 -7.68 16.42
C THR A 80 -5.29 -6.55 16.02
N LEU A 81 -5.81 -5.48 15.39
CA LEU A 81 -5.01 -4.38 14.89
C LEU A 81 -5.63 -3.06 15.35
N SER A 82 -4.79 -2.20 15.93
CA SER A 82 -5.19 -0.85 16.30
C SER A 82 -4.21 0.14 15.70
N VAL A 83 -4.75 1.20 15.10
CA VAL A 83 -3.97 2.28 14.50
C VAL A 83 -4.13 3.53 15.34
N LYS A 84 -3.03 4.13 15.78
CA LYS A 84 -3.05 5.44 16.44
C LYS A 84 -2.89 6.54 15.40
N ILE A 85 -3.99 7.23 15.12
CA ILE A 85 -4.00 8.40 14.26
C ILE A 85 -3.89 9.65 15.14
N ASN A 86 -2.82 10.42 14.98
CA ASN A 86 -2.67 11.73 15.63
C ASN A 86 -2.95 12.87 14.63
N SER A 87 -2.92 14.12 15.08
CA SER A 87 -3.16 15.29 14.22
C SER A 87 -2.15 15.40 13.08
N TYR A 88 -0.88 15.08 13.33
CA TYR A 88 0.16 15.09 12.29
C TYR A 88 -0.18 14.14 11.14
N HIS A 89 -0.72 12.96 11.45
CA HIS A 89 -1.17 11.98 10.46
C HIS A 89 -2.34 12.54 9.63
N LEU A 90 -3.34 13.13 10.29
CA LEU A 90 -4.49 13.72 9.59
C LEU A 90 -4.06 14.79 8.58
N ASP A 91 -3.07 15.61 8.90
CA ASP A 91 -2.57 16.65 8.00
C ASP A 91 -1.92 16.12 6.72
N LEU A 92 -1.44 14.87 6.70
CA LEU A 92 -0.85 14.25 5.51
C LEU A 92 -1.90 13.95 4.43
N TRP A 93 -3.15 13.73 4.81
CA TRP A 93 -4.25 13.36 3.90
C TRP A 93 -5.51 14.21 4.02
N SER A 94 -5.58 15.19 4.92
CA SER A 94 -6.82 15.94 5.22
C SER A 94 -7.51 16.55 3.99
N ARG A 95 -6.73 16.96 2.98
CA ARG A 95 -7.25 17.54 1.73
C ARG A 95 -7.88 16.53 0.77
N ASP A 96 -7.46 15.27 0.84
CA ASP A 96 -7.85 14.17 -0.05
C ASP A 96 -8.08 12.90 0.77
N SER A 97 -8.78 13.04 1.89
CA SER A 97 -8.86 11.99 2.92
C SER A 97 -9.57 10.75 2.42
N ASP A 98 -10.60 10.92 1.57
CA ASP A 98 -11.32 9.82 0.91
C ASP A 98 -10.38 8.94 0.06
N LYS A 99 -9.33 9.53 -0.51
CA LYS A 99 -8.37 8.84 -1.37
C LYS A 99 -7.19 8.28 -0.58
N LEU A 100 -6.64 9.08 0.34
CA LEU A 100 -5.33 8.83 0.94
C LEU A 100 -5.43 8.14 2.31
N MET A 101 -6.46 8.39 3.10
CA MET A 101 -6.63 7.72 4.40
C MET A 101 -6.73 6.19 4.25
N PRO A 102 -7.54 5.62 3.33
CA PRO A 102 -7.64 4.16 3.22
C PRO A 102 -6.33 3.53 2.77
N VAL A 103 -5.57 4.24 1.94
CA VAL A 103 -4.24 3.84 1.48
C VAL A 103 -3.29 3.77 2.69
N PHE A 104 -3.24 4.82 3.50
CA PHE A 104 -2.42 4.84 4.71
C PHE A 104 -2.77 3.70 5.68
N LEU A 105 -4.05 3.53 5.98
CA LEU A 105 -4.53 2.49 6.90
C LEU A 105 -4.20 1.09 6.41
N GLY A 106 -4.43 0.84 5.12
CA GLY A 106 -4.10 -0.43 4.50
C GLY A 106 -2.59 -0.70 4.50
N GLY A 107 -1.76 0.32 4.20
CA GLY A 107 -0.31 0.20 4.27
C GLY A 107 0.21 -0.15 5.66
N TRP A 108 -0.38 0.44 6.71
CA TRP A 108 -0.07 0.09 8.09
C TRP A 108 -0.47 -1.34 8.40
N ALA A 109 -1.70 -1.75 8.06
CA ALA A 109 -2.15 -3.12 8.29
C ALA A 109 -1.29 -4.14 7.56
N ARG A 110 -0.96 -3.90 6.29
CA ARG A 110 -0.07 -4.78 5.51
C ARG A 110 1.29 -4.92 6.21
N ALA A 111 1.86 -3.82 6.72
CA ALA A 111 3.13 -3.88 7.45
C ALA A 111 3.05 -4.78 8.69
N ILE A 112 1.94 -4.76 9.44
CA ILE A 112 1.76 -5.65 10.60
C ILE A 112 1.51 -7.09 10.15
N ILE A 113 0.65 -7.31 9.14
CA ILE A 113 0.30 -8.65 8.63
C ILE A 113 1.53 -9.39 8.09
N GLN A 114 2.43 -8.66 7.41
CA GLN A 114 3.61 -9.23 6.75
C GLN A 114 4.85 -9.29 7.65
N ALA A 115 4.79 -8.76 8.86
CA ALA A 115 5.93 -8.80 9.75
C ALA A 115 6.12 -10.21 10.33
N ASP A 116 7.36 -10.71 10.30
CA ASP A 116 7.73 -11.99 10.93
C ASP A 116 7.72 -11.92 12.48
N PHE A 117 7.70 -10.70 13.02
CA PHE A 117 7.74 -10.39 14.45
C PHE A 117 6.85 -9.18 14.76
N GLU A 118 6.51 -8.99 16.03
CA GLU A 118 5.75 -7.82 16.48
C GLU A 118 6.54 -6.53 16.21
N ILE A 119 5.92 -5.61 15.46
CA ILE A 119 6.51 -4.31 15.13
C ILE A 119 5.92 -3.20 16.01
N ASP A 120 6.72 -2.17 16.29
CA ASP A 120 6.24 -1.02 17.05
C ASP A 120 5.28 -0.14 16.22
N GLU A 121 4.58 0.79 16.90
CA GLU A 121 3.61 1.65 16.24
C GLU A 121 4.21 2.56 15.16
N TYR A 122 5.50 2.91 15.26
CA TYR A 122 6.19 3.76 14.30
C TYR A 122 6.63 2.98 13.06
N GLU A 123 6.97 1.69 13.20
CA GLU A 123 7.22 0.78 12.09
C GLU A 123 5.94 0.54 11.28
N GLY A 124 4.81 0.30 11.97
CA GLY A 124 3.51 0.18 11.30
C GLY A 124 3.11 1.49 10.59
N MET A 125 3.30 2.62 11.25
CA MET A 125 3.09 3.95 10.66
C MET A 125 3.98 4.21 9.44
N ALA A 126 5.26 3.80 9.50
CA ALA A 126 6.18 3.88 8.38
C ALA A 126 5.68 3.05 7.20
N GLY A 127 5.09 1.87 7.45
CA GLY A 127 4.37 1.08 6.46
C GLY A 127 3.28 1.88 5.73
N GLY A 128 2.38 2.52 6.48
CA GLY A 128 1.34 3.39 5.92
C GLY A 128 1.88 4.58 5.12
N ILE A 129 2.95 5.22 5.60
CA ILE A 129 3.59 6.34 4.91
C ILE A 129 4.29 5.92 3.63
N ARG A 130 4.96 4.77 3.62
CA ARG A 130 5.57 4.22 2.39
C ARG A 130 4.52 3.96 1.32
N THR A 131 3.34 3.49 1.72
CA THR A 131 2.19 3.34 0.82
C THR A 131 1.71 4.69 0.28
N LEU A 132 1.58 5.71 1.13
CA LEU A 132 1.26 7.07 0.69
C LEU A 132 2.29 7.62 -0.30
N ILE A 133 3.58 7.41 -0.03
CA ILE A 133 4.69 7.85 -0.88
C ILE A 133 4.53 7.25 -2.28
N LYS A 134 4.31 5.93 -2.37
CA LYS A 134 4.11 5.22 -3.64
C LYS A 134 2.89 5.74 -4.40
N VAL A 135 1.73 5.88 -3.75
CA VAL A 135 0.53 6.35 -4.47
C VAL A 135 0.66 7.79 -4.96
N HIS A 136 1.45 8.63 -4.30
CA HIS A 136 1.74 9.99 -4.76
C HIS A 136 2.64 10.03 -6.00
N GLU A 137 3.20 8.89 -6.43
CA GLU A 137 3.96 8.74 -7.67
C GLU A 137 3.09 8.29 -8.85
N LEU A 138 1.83 7.92 -8.60
CA LEU A 138 0.90 7.47 -9.62
C LEU A 138 0.22 8.63 -10.38
N ASP A 139 -0.25 8.33 -11.58
CA ASP A 139 -1.08 9.27 -12.35
C ASP A 139 -2.42 9.56 -11.64
N GLY A 140 -2.85 10.81 -11.74
CA GLY A 140 -4.05 11.33 -11.08
C GLY A 140 -3.96 11.44 -9.56
N ALA A 141 -2.80 11.19 -8.97
CA ALA A 141 -2.63 11.29 -7.52
C ALA A 141 -2.72 12.74 -7.02
N PRO A 142 -3.17 12.97 -5.77
CA PRO A 142 -3.09 14.28 -5.14
C PRO A 142 -1.67 14.86 -5.14
N LYS A 143 -1.57 16.18 -5.22
CA LYS A 143 -0.25 16.87 -5.24
C LYS A 143 0.51 16.60 -3.94
N LYS A 144 1.79 16.21 -4.06
CA LYS A 144 2.70 16.04 -2.91
C LYS A 144 2.82 17.35 -2.11
N SER A 145 2.43 17.30 -0.83
CA SER A 145 2.69 18.39 0.10
C SER A 145 4.19 18.53 0.39
N ARG A 146 4.60 19.65 1.02
CA ARG A 146 6.00 19.82 1.46
C ARG A 146 6.40 18.71 2.44
N GLU A 147 5.47 18.26 3.27
CA GLU A 147 5.72 17.22 4.26
C GLU A 147 5.90 15.85 3.62
N ILE A 148 5.06 15.48 2.63
CA ILE A 148 5.26 14.26 1.83
C ILE A 148 6.65 14.25 1.19
N LYS A 149 7.13 15.37 0.66
CA LYS A 149 8.49 15.47 0.11
C LYS A 149 9.59 15.22 1.15
N ARG A 150 9.38 15.64 2.40
CA ARG A 150 10.32 15.37 3.51
C ARG A 150 10.30 13.89 3.91
N LEU A 151 9.12 13.30 4.01
CA LEU A 151 8.94 11.87 4.30
C LEU A 151 9.61 11.00 3.24
N ILE A 152 9.48 11.34 1.95
CA ILE A 152 10.21 10.68 0.85
C ILE A 152 11.72 10.74 1.07
N LYS A 153 12.25 11.90 1.49
CA LYS A 153 13.69 12.06 1.72
C LYS A 153 14.16 11.23 2.93
N ALA A 154 13.37 11.20 4.01
CA ALA A 154 13.69 10.41 5.19
C ALA A 154 13.67 8.90 4.87
N ASP A 155 12.66 8.44 4.14
CA ASP A 155 12.54 7.03 3.73
C ASP A 155 13.71 6.58 2.83
N LYS A 156 14.07 7.38 1.84
CA LYS A 156 15.25 7.11 0.98
C LYS A 156 16.58 7.01 1.72
N LYS A 157 16.66 7.56 2.94
CA LYS A 157 17.84 7.49 3.80
C LYS A 157 17.77 6.37 4.84
N GLY A 158 16.66 5.65 4.93
CA GLY A 158 16.41 4.70 6.02
C GLY A 158 16.10 5.37 7.37
N GLU A 159 15.81 6.67 7.39
CA GLU A 159 15.61 7.47 8.60
C GLU A 159 14.11 7.70 8.92
N LEU A 160 13.19 7.05 8.20
CA LEU A 160 11.75 7.35 8.29
C LEU A 160 11.20 7.13 9.70
N VAL A 161 11.49 5.99 10.32
CA VAL A 161 10.95 5.64 11.65
C VAL A 161 11.46 6.62 12.70
N ASP A 162 12.75 6.94 12.69
CA ASP A 162 13.35 7.94 13.58
C ASP A 162 12.76 9.34 13.36
N TYR A 163 12.50 9.70 12.11
CA TYR A 163 11.84 10.95 11.76
C TYR A 163 10.43 11.02 12.39
N LEU A 164 9.67 9.93 12.35
CA LEU A 164 8.32 9.86 12.91
C LEU A 164 8.32 9.90 14.44
N LYS A 165 9.26 9.18 15.08
CA LYS A 165 9.46 9.23 16.55
C LYS A 165 9.69 10.66 17.03
N LYS A 166 10.56 11.41 16.34
CA LYS A 166 10.84 12.83 16.64
C LYS A 166 9.67 13.77 16.38
N LYS A 167 8.73 13.40 15.51
CA LYS A 167 7.53 14.21 15.19
C LYS A 167 6.37 13.98 16.13
N ALA A 168 6.32 12.80 16.76
CA ALA A 168 5.32 12.45 17.76
C ALA A 168 5.74 12.82 19.19
N SER A 169 7.00 13.22 19.39
CA SER A 169 7.56 13.76 20.65
C SER A 169 7.33 15.27 20.75
#